data_AF-A0A8I1U5K6-F1
#
_entry.id   AF-A0A8I1U5K6-F1
#
_cell.length_a   1.000
_cell.length_b   1.000
_cell.length_c   1.000
_cell.angle_alpha   90.00
_cell.angle_beta   90.00
_cell.angle_gamma   90.00
#
_symmetry.space_group_name_H-M   'P 1'
#
loop_
_entity.id
_entity.type
_entity.pdbx_description
1 polymer ?
#
loop_
_entity_poly.entity_id
_entity_poly.type
_entity_poly.pdbx_seq_one_letter_code
_entity_poly.pdbx_strand_id
1 'polypeptide(L)'
;MSVATSTVSASDYLRDILARETVRPEAMGAAARIDGKIAALCHAWGSRDIVDVTPGGGFEKSMANRSGVSLDYVVWIHARADRRIPELYESMFSAFQRLGLAPVRRNVTLALNLGTMVVDLLPAKRLSMISDIHEIYSTRRGIALTTNLHQHVLDSHDAGWQEEVRVLKLWRDQNGLDFPSYYLELATQAALRRRPAGALADNVWAALGFFERLLVPRAMLDPANAANVVSDELTAAQKRSIALAAAAARSGRPWSEIVR
;
A
#
# COMPACT_ATOMS: atom_id res chain seq x y z
N MET A 1 -47.49 7.80 -17.68
CA MET A 1 -46.34 6.87 -17.68
C MET A 1 -45.21 7.56 -16.94
N SER A 2 -44.93 7.14 -15.70
CA SER A 2 -43.84 7.69 -14.89
C SER A 2 -42.53 7.12 -15.40
N VAL A 3 -41.64 7.97 -15.90
CA VAL A 3 -40.26 7.57 -16.22
C VAL A 3 -39.56 7.39 -14.88
N ALA A 4 -39.31 6.15 -14.50
CA ALA A 4 -38.50 5.86 -13.32
C ALA A 4 -37.05 6.31 -13.61
N THR A 5 -36.71 7.50 -13.13
CA THR A 5 -35.31 7.95 -13.06
C THR A 5 -34.61 7.05 -12.04
N SER A 6 -33.82 6.09 -12.49
CA SER A 6 -32.99 5.29 -11.58
C SER A 6 -31.90 6.20 -11.00
N THR A 7 -32.13 6.77 -9.83
CA THR A 7 -31.09 7.47 -9.07
C THR A 7 -30.14 6.43 -8.50
N VAL A 8 -29.01 6.23 -9.16
CA VAL A 8 -27.89 5.42 -8.62
C VAL A 8 -27.46 6.04 -7.29
N SER A 9 -27.43 5.25 -6.21
CA SER A 9 -26.99 5.78 -4.92
C SER A 9 -25.49 6.12 -4.96
N ALA A 10 -25.04 7.00 -4.07
CA ALA A 10 -23.62 7.32 -3.94
C ALA A 10 -22.75 6.08 -3.72
N SER A 11 -23.22 5.13 -2.91
CA SER A 11 -22.52 3.88 -2.66
C SER A 11 -22.49 2.96 -3.89
N ASP A 12 -23.59 2.91 -4.66
CA ASP A 12 -23.62 2.11 -5.89
C ASP A 12 -22.68 2.69 -6.95
N TYR A 13 -22.64 4.01 -7.09
CA TYR A 13 -21.67 4.69 -7.96
C TYR A 13 -20.21 4.31 -7.63
N LEU A 14 -19.87 4.31 -6.34
CA LEU A 14 -18.53 3.92 -5.89
C LEU A 14 -18.27 2.42 -6.12
N ARG A 15 -19.24 1.54 -5.88
CA ARG A 15 -19.10 0.11 -6.18
C ARG A 15 -18.93 -0.17 -7.67
N ASP A 16 -19.59 0.59 -8.54
CA ASP A 16 -19.40 0.50 -9.98
C ASP A 16 -17.97 0.87 -10.38
N ILE A 17 -17.37 1.88 -9.73
CA ILE A 17 -15.94 2.18 -9.90
C ILE A 17 -15.10 0.98 -9.44
N LEU A 18 -15.33 0.49 -8.22
CA LEU A 18 -14.57 -0.62 -7.66
C LEU A 18 -14.66 -1.90 -8.51
N ALA A 19 -15.80 -2.15 -9.15
CA ALA A 19 -16.00 -3.26 -10.08
C ALA A 19 -15.13 -3.13 -11.33
N ARG A 20 -15.03 -1.92 -11.91
CA ARG A 20 -14.10 -1.62 -13.03
C ARG A 20 -12.62 -1.71 -12.62
N GLU A 21 -12.36 -1.41 -11.36
CA GLU A 21 -11.02 -1.42 -10.75
C GLU A 21 -10.65 -2.75 -10.09
N THR A 22 -11.50 -3.77 -10.22
CA THR A 22 -11.19 -5.13 -9.77
C THR A 22 -9.98 -5.66 -10.54
N VAL A 23 -8.99 -6.15 -9.80
CA VAL A 23 -7.83 -6.81 -10.41
C VAL A 23 -8.27 -8.17 -10.96
N ARG A 24 -8.18 -8.35 -12.28
CA ARG A 24 -8.68 -9.56 -12.94
C ARG A 24 -7.79 -10.78 -12.67
N PRO A 25 -8.36 -12.00 -12.62
CA PRO A 25 -7.60 -13.25 -12.48
C PRO A 25 -6.52 -13.47 -13.55
N GLU A 26 -6.66 -12.88 -14.73
CA GLU A 26 -5.65 -12.94 -15.81
C GLU A 26 -4.34 -12.25 -15.41
N ALA A 27 -4.41 -11.19 -14.60
CA ALA A 27 -3.24 -10.56 -14.00
C ALA A 27 -2.60 -11.47 -12.92
N MET A 28 -3.41 -12.27 -12.21
CA MET A 28 -2.92 -13.30 -11.29
C MET A 28 -2.25 -14.47 -12.03
N GLY A 29 -2.77 -14.86 -13.20
CA GLY A 29 -2.12 -15.83 -14.08
C GLY A 29 -0.81 -15.31 -14.68
N ALA A 30 -0.67 -14.00 -14.88
CA ALA A 30 0.60 -13.37 -15.24
C ALA A 30 1.57 -13.31 -14.05
N ALA A 31 1.07 -13.11 -12.82
CA ALA A 31 1.85 -13.21 -11.59
C ALA A 31 2.44 -14.64 -11.41
N ALA A 32 1.64 -15.68 -11.59
CA ALA A 32 2.12 -17.07 -11.53
C ALA A 32 3.23 -17.37 -12.56
N ARG A 33 3.20 -16.71 -13.72
CA ARG A 33 4.27 -16.82 -14.74
C ARG A 33 5.51 -15.99 -14.41
N ILE A 34 5.39 -14.96 -13.57
CA ILE A 34 6.51 -14.11 -13.16
C ILE A 34 7.19 -14.61 -11.89
N ASP A 35 6.52 -15.41 -11.05
CA ASP A 35 7.08 -15.97 -9.82
C ASP A 35 8.45 -16.62 -10.04
N GLY A 36 8.57 -17.51 -11.03
CA GLY A 36 9.85 -18.14 -11.37
C GLY A 36 10.93 -17.14 -11.81
N LYS A 37 10.54 -16.07 -12.52
CA LYS A 37 11.45 -14.99 -12.93
C LYS A 37 11.88 -14.13 -11.73
N ILE A 38 10.97 -13.80 -10.82
CA ILE A 38 11.27 -13.03 -9.61
C ILE A 38 12.18 -13.83 -8.69
N ALA A 39 11.86 -15.09 -8.44
CA ALA A 39 12.71 -15.98 -7.67
C ALA A 39 14.12 -16.06 -8.29
N ALA A 40 14.22 -16.25 -9.62
CA ALA A 40 15.51 -16.28 -10.32
C ALA A 40 16.29 -14.96 -10.19
N LEU A 41 15.63 -13.80 -10.31
CA LEU A 41 16.26 -12.49 -10.12
C LEU A 41 16.76 -12.30 -8.69
N CYS A 42 15.94 -12.64 -7.69
CA CYS A 42 16.32 -12.56 -6.29
C CYS A 42 17.48 -13.52 -5.96
N HIS A 43 17.49 -14.73 -6.51
CA HIS A 43 18.62 -15.65 -6.40
C HIS A 43 19.88 -15.12 -7.12
N ALA A 44 19.74 -14.48 -8.28
CA ALA A 44 20.84 -13.88 -9.03
C ALA A 44 21.44 -12.63 -8.36
N TRP A 45 20.65 -11.88 -7.59
CA TRP A 45 21.19 -10.86 -6.68
C TRP A 45 22.19 -11.48 -5.68
N GLY A 46 22.04 -12.76 -5.37
CA GLY A 46 23.14 -13.54 -4.80
C GLY A 46 23.32 -13.34 -3.31
N SER A 47 22.26 -12.98 -2.59
CA SER A 47 22.28 -13.14 -1.14
C SER A 47 22.04 -14.61 -0.81
N ARG A 48 23.06 -15.30 -0.28
CA ARG A 48 22.93 -16.64 0.32
C ARG A 48 21.94 -16.66 1.49
N ASP A 49 21.54 -15.48 1.96
CA ASP A 49 20.67 -15.28 3.11
C ASP A 49 19.18 -15.19 2.73
N ILE A 50 18.81 -15.30 1.45
CA ILE A 50 17.38 -15.35 1.08
C ILE A 50 16.80 -16.67 1.56
N VAL A 51 15.73 -16.57 2.36
CA VAL A 51 14.95 -17.71 2.85
C VAL A 51 13.87 -18.06 1.86
N ASP A 52 13.13 -17.06 1.38
CA ASP A 52 11.98 -17.24 0.50
C ASP A 52 11.62 -15.92 -0.21
N VAL A 53 10.82 -16.01 -1.27
CA VAL A 53 10.22 -14.86 -1.96
C VAL A 53 8.75 -15.14 -2.19
N THR A 54 7.87 -14.43 -1.47
CA THR A 54 6.42 -14.65 -1.53
C THR A 54 5.72 -13.40 -2.03
N PRO A 55 4.51 -13.52 -2.62
CA PRO A 55 3.62 -12.38 -2.81
C PRO A 55 3.37 -11.62 -1.49
N GLY A 56 2.92 -10.37 -1.59
CA GLY A 56 2.69 -9.48 -0.45
C GLY A 56 1.76 -8.31 -0.75
N GLY A 57 1.72 -7.36 0.19
CA GLY A 57 1.23 -5.99 -0.04
C GLY A 57 -0.28 -5.87 -0.26
N GLY A 58 -0.68 -4.98 -1.18
CA GLY A 58 -2.08 -4.59 -1.36
C GLY A 58 -2.99 -5.74 -1.85
N PHE A 59 -2.41 -6.73 -2.51
CA PHE A 59 -3.11 -7.93 -2.98
C PHE A 59 -3.55 -8.83 -1.83
N GLU A 60 -2.64 -9.16 -0.93
CA GLU A 60 -2.94 -10.02 0.23
C GLU A 60 -3.96 -9.39 1.16
N LYS A 61 -4.02 -8.05 1.20
CA LYS A 61 -4.98 -7.28 2.00
C LYS A 61 -6.32 -7.04 1.30
N SER A 62 -6.51 -7.50 0.06
CA SER A 62 -7.71 -7.22 -0.76
C SER A 62 -7.96 -5.73 -1.02
N MET A 63 -6.89 -4.92 -1.08
CA MET A 63 -6.95 -3.45 -1.18
C MET A 63 -6.30 -2.90 -2.46
N ALA A 64 -5.99 -3.75 -3.43
CA ALA A 64 -5.42 -3.36 -4.72
C ALA A 64 -6.51 -2.87 -5.69
N ASN A 65 -6.17 -1.88 -6.52
CA ASN A 65 -6.98 -1.44 -7.66
C ASN A 65 -6.19 -1.66 -8.94
N ARG A 66 -6.87 -2.11 -10.00
CA ARG A 66 -6.29 -2.40 -11.32
C ARG A 66 -5.41 -1.27 -11.85
N SER A 67 -5.84 -0.01 -11.73
CA SER A 67 -5.10 1.17 -12.20
C SER A 67 -3.81 1.46 -11.44
N GLY A 68 -3.65 0.92 -10.23
CA GLY A 68 -2.49 1.15 -9.35
C GLY A 68 -1.68 -0.12 -9.06
N VAL A 69 -1.89 -1.21 -9.81
CA VAL A 69 -1.22 -2.49 -9.55
C VAL A 69 0.28 -2.39 -9.83
N SER A 70 1.08 -2.45 -8.76
CA SER A 70 2.33 -3.21 -8.74
C SER A 70 2.07 -4.57 -8.10
N LEU A 71 2.72 -5.63 -8.59
CA LEU A 71 2.76 -6.88 -7.85
C LEU A 71 3.80 -6.73 -6.74
N ASP A 72 3.36 -6.81 -5.49
CA ASP A 72 4.26 -6.72 -4.35
C ASP A 72 4.76 -8.13 -3.98
N TYR A 73 6.07 -8.27 -3.81
CA TYR A 73 6.70 -9.47 -3.25
C TYR A 73 7.55 -9.10 -2.05
N VAL A 74 7.52 -9.95 -1.03
CA VAL A 74 8.43 -9.87 0.10
C VAL A 74 9.61 -10.81 -0.15
N VAL A 75 10.81 -10.25 -0.09
CA VAL A 75 12.06 -11.01 -0.16
C VAL A 75 12.52 -11.25 1.28
N TRP A 76 12.25 -12.44 1.78
CA TRP A 76 12.53 -12.83 3.16
C TRP A 76 14.01 -13.14 3.33
N ILE A 77 14.68 -12.41 4.21
CA ILE A 77 16.12 -12.53 4.46
C ILE A 77 16.34 -13.09 5.86
N HIS A 78 17.26 -14.04 5.97
CA HIS A 78 17.59 -14.73 7.20
C HIS A 78 18.16 -13.75 8.23
N ALA A 79 17.81 -13.97 9.51
CA ALA A 79 18.31 -13.17 10.64
C ALA A 79 19.85 -13.15 10.82
N ARG A 80 20.57 -14.09 10.18
CA ARG A 80 22.03 -14.24 10.28
C ARG A 80 22.76 -13.51 9.15
N ALA A 81 22.04 -12.87 8.22
CA ALA A 81 22.68 -12.06 7.20
C ALA A 81 23.58 -11.01 7.86
N ASP A 82 24.86 -11.00 7.50
CA ASP A 82 25.85 -10.11 8.12
C ASP A 82 25.54 -8.63 7.83
N ARG A 83 24.92 -8.37 6.68
CA ARG A 83 24.54 -7.01 6.24
C ARG A 83 23.31 -6.50 6.98
N ARG A 84 23.29 -5.20 7.23
CA ARG A 84 22.14 -4.47 7.77
C ARG A 84 21.07 -4.28 6.70
N ILE A 85 19.81 -4.07 7.10
CA ILE A 85 18.71 -3.92 6.12
C ILE A 85 18.91 -2.79 5.09
N PRO A 86 19.49 -1.61 5.41
CA PRO A 86 19.76 -0.59 4.39
C PRO A 86 20.80 -1.05 3.36
N GLU A 87 21.83 -1.79 3.80
CA GLU A 87 22.87 -2.34 2.93
C GLU A 87 22.33 -3.44 2.03
N LEU A 88 21.41 -4.27 2.55
CA LEU A 88 20.71 -5.30 1.77
C LEU A 88 19.84 -4.65 0.68
N TYR A 89 19.07 -3.62 1.03
CA TYR A 89 18.27 -2.86 0.07
C TYR A 89 19.14 -2.27 -1.06
N GLU A 90 20.23 -1.58 -0.71
CA GLU A 90 21.12 -0.94 -1.69
C GLU A 90 21.92 -1.96 -2.51
N SER A 91 22.28 -3.09 -1.91
CA SER A 91 22.89 -4.23 -2.61
C SER A 91 21.95 -4.82 -3.67
N MET A 92 20.67 -4.99 -3.32
CA MET A 92 19.64 -5.49 -4.23
C MET A 92 19.45 -4.55 -5.42
N PHE A 93 19.35 -3.25 -5.15
CA PHE A 93 19.30 -2.21 -6.18
C PHE A 93 20.49 -2.29 -7.14
N SER A 94 21.70 -2.31 -6.57
CA SER A 94 22.94 -2.33 -7.35
C SER A 94 23.09 -3.60 -8.19
N ALA A 95 22.63 -4.75 -7.68
CA ALA A 95 22.66 -6.00 -8.43
C ALA A 95 21.70 -5.99 -9.61
N PHE A 96 20.46 -5.51 -9.42
CA PHE A 96 19.51 -5.38 -10.51
C PHE A 96 20.00 -4.41 -11.59
N GLN A 97 20.66 -3.30 -11.22
CA GLN A 97 21.32 -2.44 -12.21
C GLN A 97 22.40 -3.18 -13.02
N ARG A 98 23.26 -3.97 -12.37
CA ARG A 98 24.29 -4.76 -13.07
C ARG A 98 23.71 -5.83 -13.99
N LEU A 99 22.52 -6.33 -13.70
CA LEU A 99 21.77 -7.23 -14.59
C LEU A 99 21.10 -6.51 -15.77
N GLY A 100 21.36 -5.20 -15.95
CA GLY A 100 20.78 -4.41 -17.03
C GLY A 100 19.32 -4.02 -16.80
N LEU A 101 18.81 -4.20 -15.58
CA LEU A 101 17.49 -3.70 -15.20
C LEU A 101 17.58 -2.21 -14.83
N ALA A 102 16.44 -1.52 -14.90
CA ALA A 102 16.30 -0.15 -14.44
C ALA A 102 15.47 -0.09 -13.15
N PRO A 103 15.99 -0.56 -11.99
CA PRO A 103 15.26 -0.52 -10.74
C PRO A 103 14.99 0.92 -10.30
N VAL A 104 13.85 1.12 -9.64
CA VAL A 104 13.46 2.41 -9.06
C VAL A 104 13.34 2.25 -7.55
N ARG A 105 14.02 3.10 -6.79
CA ARG A 105 13.86 3.16 -5.33
C ARG A 105 12.49 3.71 -4.97
N ARG A 106 11.76 2.99 -4.11
CA ARG A 106 10.55 3.48 -3.43
C ARG A 106 10.82 3.57 -1.93
N ASN A 107 9.83 3.99 -1.13
CA ASN A 107 10.01 4.16 0.32
C ASN A 107 10.57 2.88 0.98
N VAL A 108 9.83 1.77 0.88
CA VAL A 108 10.24 0.50 1.49
C VAL A 108 10.54 -0.60 0.46
N THR A 109 10.20 -0.38 -0.81
CA THR A 109 10.34 -1.35 -1.89
C THR A 109 11.35 -0.88 -2.95
N LEU A 110 11.76 -1.82 -3.81
CA LEU A 110 12.38 -1.56 -5.11
C LEU A 110 11.43 -1.97 -6.21
N ALA A 111 11.11 -1.06 -7.12
CA ALA A 111 10.27 -1.34 -8.26
C ALA A 111 11.11 -1.80 -9.46
N LEU A 112 10.63 -2.85 -10.13
CA LEU A 112 11.15 -3.39 -11.37
C LEU A 112 10.08 -3.35 -12.45
N ASN A 113 10.41 -2.78 -13.60
CA ASN A 113 9.57 -2.85 -14.79
C ASN A 113 9.93 -4.11 -15.57
N LEU A 114 9.03 -5.09 -15.58
CA LEU A 114 9.20 -6.37 -16.27
C LEU A 114 8.20 -6.48 -17.42
N GLY A 115 8.49 -5.76 -18.50
CA GLY A 115 7.59 -5.66 -19.66
C GLY A 115 6.44 -4.69 -19.35
N THR A 116 5.20 -5.18 -19.40
CA THR A 116 3.99 -4.39 -19.10
C THR A 116 3.63 -4.35 -17.61
N MET A 117 4.41 -5.03 -16.76
CA MET A 117 4.12 -5.18 -15.34
C MET A 117 5.17 -4.47 -14.48
N VAL A 118 4.71 -3.82 -13.42
CA VAL A 118 5.56 -3.27 -12.37
C VAL A 118 5.54 -4.24 -11.19
N VAL A 119 6.72 -4.62 -10.71
CA VAL A 119 6.88 -5.50 -9.55
C VAL A 119 7.64 -4.76 -8.46
N ASP A 120 7.08 -4.72 -7.26
CA ASP A 120 7.70 -4.15 -6.08
C ASP A 120 8.30 -5.25 -5.21
N LEU A 121 9.58 -5.12 -4.90
CA LEU A 121 10.30 -6.06 -4.05
C LEU A 121 10.60 -5.39 -2.71
N LEU A 122 10.11 -5.99 -1.62
CA LEU A 122 10.34 -5.56 -0.24
C LEU A 122 11.39 -6.46 0.41
N PRO A 123 12.65 -6.02 0.59
CA PRO A 123 13.58 -6.71 1.46
C PRO A 123 13.08 -6.68 2.90
N ALA A 124 12.92 -7.85 3.51
CA ALA A 124 12.51 -7.99 4.91
C ALA A 124 13.47 -8.94 5.63
N LYS A 125 14.34 -8.41 6.49
CA LYS A 125 15.28 -9.21 7.29
C LYS A 125 14.61 -9.65 8.58
N ARG A 126 14.51 -10.96 8.80
CA ARG A 126 14.03 -11.53 10.06
C ARG A 126 14.89 -11.06 11.24
N LEU A 127 14.28 -10.73 12.37
CA LEU A 127 15.05 -10.53 13.61
C LEU A 127 15.45 -11.87 14.26
N SER A 128 14.62 -12.89 14.10
CA SER A 128 14.90 -14.26 14.52
C SER A 128 14.22 -15.26 13.60
N MET A 129 14.66 -16.51 13.61
CA MET A 129 14.04 -17.56 12.80
C MET A 129 12.74 -18.13 13.39
N ILE A 130 12.34 -17.70 14.58
CA ILE A 130 11.14 -18.20 15.29
C ILE A 130 10.06 -17.12 15.48
N SER A 131 10.28 -15.91 14.98
CA SER A 131 9.35 -14.78 15.13
C SER A 131 9.01 -14.18 13.78
N ASP A 132 7.79 -13.67 13.62
CA ASP A 132 7.35 -12.92 12.44
C ASP A 132 7.73 -11.42 12.50
N ILE A 133 8.73 -11.08 13.32
CA ILE A 133 9.26 -9.72 13.42
C ILE A 133 10.43 -9.57 12.45
N HIS A 134 10.39 -8.49 11.69
CA HIS A 134 11.32 -8.20 10.62
C HIS A 134 11.78 -6.75 10.65
N GLU A 135 12.97 -6.49 10.13
CA GLU A 135 13.43 -5.16 9.75
C GLU A 135 13.18 -4.94 8.26
N ILE A 136 12.61 -3.78 7.94
CA ILE A 136 12.51 -3.22 6.59
C ILE A 136 13.25 -1.88 6.55
N TYR A 137 13.64 -1.40 5.37
CA TYR A 137 14.31 -0.11 5.24
C TYR A 137 13.35 0.96 4.71
N SER A 138 13.21 2.09 5.40
CA SER A 138 12.49 3.26 4.88
C SER A 138 13.49 4.26 4.29
N THR A 139 13.47 4.43 2.97
CA THR A 139 14.28 5.44 2.27
C THR A 139 13.83 6.86 2.58
N ARG A 140 12.53 7.08 2.88
CA ARG A 140 12.01 8.39 3.29
C ARG A 140 12.59 8.85 4.64
N ARG A 141 12.72 7.92 5.58
CA ARG A 141 13.23 8.20 6.93
C ARG A 141 14.74 7.96 7.07
N GLY A 142 15.35 7.23 6.13
CA GLY A 142 16.76 6.84 6.18
C GLY A 142 17.09 5.85 7.30
N ILE A 143 16.11 5.07 7.78
CA ILE A 143 16.29 4.17 8.93
C ILE A 143 15.69 2.79 8.68
N ALA A 144 16.17 1.81 9.46
CA ALA A 144 15.52 0.51 9.61
C ALA A 144 14.26 0.66 10.48
N LEU A 145 13.18 -0.01 10.08
CA LEU A 145 11.93 -0.11 10.83
C LEU A 145 11.71 -1.57 11.23
N THR A 146 11.52 -1.81 12.52
CA THR A 146 11.14 -3.13 13.05
C THR A 146 9.63 -3.24 13.03
N THR A 147 9.07 -4.24 12.36
CA THR A 147 7.62 -4.41 12.22
C THR A 147 7.22 -5.88 12.06
N ASN A 148 5.91 -6.15 11.95
CA ASN A 148 5.35 -7.46 11.64
C ASN A 148 4.39 -7.35 10.45
N LEU A 149 4.88 -7.71 9.26
CA LEU A 149 4.12 -7.64 8.02
C LEU A 149 2.91 -8.60 8.02
N HIS A 150 3.00 -9.74 8.72
CA HIS A 150 1.89 -10.68 8.85
C HIS A 150 0.76 -10.07 9.67
N GLN A 151 1.08 -9.42 10.80
CA GLN A 151 0.09 -8.71 11.61
C GLN A 151 -0.63 -7.62 10.81
N HIS A 152 0.08 -6.90 9.94
CA HIS A 152 -0.55 -5.89 9.08
C HIS A 152 -1.59 -6.48 8.13
N VAL A 153 -1.41 -7.72 7.66
CA VAL A 153 -2.38 -8.43 6.82
C VAL A 153 -3.59 -8.87 7.65
N LEU A 154 -3.37 -9.45 8.84
CA LEU A 154 -4.45 -9.84 9.75
C LEU A 154 -5.32 -8.65 10.15
N ASP A 155 -4.70 -7.56 10.60
CA ASP A 155 -5.38 -6.31 10.98
C ASP A 155 -6.23 -5.74 9.84
N SER A 156 -5.79 -5.97 8.59
CA SER A 156 -6.49 -5.50 7.39
C SER A 156 -7.72 -6.33 7.07
N HIS A 157 -7.68 -7.65 7.25
CA HIS A 157 -8.82 -8.55 6.97
C HIS A 157 -9.94 -8.37 7.98
N ASP A 158 -9.61 -8.31 9.27
CA ASP A 158 -10.58 -8.25 10.37
C ASP A 158 -11.42 -6.97 10.37
N ALA A 159 -10.94 -5.92 9.71
CA ALA A 159 -11.46 -4.58 9.94
C ALA A 159 -12.52 -4.12 8.92
N GLY A 160 -12.69 -4.84 7.80
CA GLY A 160 -13.87 -4.74 6.93
C GLY A 160 -14.06 -3.43 6.15
N TRP A 161 -12.98 -2.67 5.92
CA TRP A 161 -13.00 -1.37 5.21
C TRP A 161 -12.19 -1.37 3.89
N GLN A 162 -12.09 -2.54 3.25
CA GLN A 162 -11.30 -2.71 2.03
C GLN A 162 -11.86 -1.87 0.88
N GLU A 163 -13.18 -1.78 0.73
CA GLU A 163 -13.82 -0.96 -0.29
C GLU A 163 -13.49 0.53 -0.11
N GLU A 164 -13.58 1.03 1.12
CA GLU A 164 -13.26 2.41 1.46
C GLU A 164 -11.81 2.74 1.15
N VAL A 165 -10.87 1.89 1.56
CA VAL A 165 -9.44 2.09 1.25
C VAL A 165 -9.19 2.06 -0.25
N ARG A 166 -9.85 1.16 -0.99
CA ARG A 166 -9.72 1.11 -2.45
C ARG A 166 -10.21 2.41 -3.09
N VAL A 167 -11.36 2.95 -2.68
CA VAL A 167 -11.85 4.25 -3.17
C VAL A 167 -10.87 5.38 -2.83
N LEU A 168 -10.36 5.42 -1.60
CA LEU A 168 -9.43 6.46 -1.16
C LEU A 168 -8.07 6.38 -1.85
N LYS A 169 -7.60 5.17 -2.23
CA LYS A 169 -6.41 4.99 -3.08
C LYS A 169 -6.63 5.56 -4.48
N LEU A 170 -7.79 5.31 -5.10
CA LEU A 170 -8.13 5.93 -6.39
C LEU A 170 -8.17 7.46 -6.30
N TRP A 171 -8.84 7.99 -5.28
CA TRP A 171 -8.88 9.43 -5.02
C TRP A 171 -7.47 10.01 -4.85
N ARG A 172 -6.61 9.38 -4.04
CA ARG A 172 -5.21 9.78 -3.85
C ARG A 172 -4.46 9.84 -5.19
N ASP A 173 -4.56 8.76 -5.98
CA ASP A 173 -3.82 8.62 -7.23
C ASP A 173 -4.29 9.64 -8.28
N GLN A 174 -5.62 9.82 -8.42
CA GLN A 174 -6.22 10.79 -9.34
C GLN A 174 -5.89 12.25 -8.99
N ASN A 175 -5.55 12.53 -7.73
CA ASN A 175 -5.10 13.84 -7.27
C ASN A 175 -3.57 13.97 -7.16
N GLY A 176 -2.80 12.95 -7.58
CA GLY A 176 -1.33 12.96 -7.55
C GLY A 176 -0.75 13.15 -6.15
N LEU A 177 -1.44 12.67 -5.12
CA LEU A 177 -1.05 12.90 -3.73
C LEU A 177 0.04 11.92 -3.28
N ASP A 178 1.14 12.45 -2.72
CA ASP A 178 2.16 11.66 -2.04
C ASP A 178 1.65 11.22 -0.65
N PHE A 179 0.73 10.23 -0.64
CA PHE A 179 0.17 9.65 0.57
C PHE A 179 0.49 8.15 0.64
N PRO A 180 1.48 7.73 1.46
CA PRO A 180 1.90 6.34 1.57
C PRO A 180 0.72 5.41 1.85
N SER A 181 0.63 4.29 1.12
CA SER A 181 -0.52 3.38 1.18
C SER A 181 -0.82 2.88 2.59
N TYR A 182 0.22 2.51 3.36
CA TYR A 182 0.03 2.04 4.73
C TYR A 182 -0.44 3.16 5.68
N TYR A 183 0.07 4.39 5.50
CA TYR A 183 -0.44 5.53 6.27
C TYR A 183 -1.90 5.84 5.93
N LEU A 184 -2.29 5.75 4.64
CA LEU A 184 -3.68 5.89 4.21
C LEU A 184 -4.59 4.81 4.84
N GLU A 185 -4.14 3.56 4.87
CA GLU A 185 -4.83 2.44 5.54
C GLU A 185 -5.07 2.75 7.03
N LEU A 186 -4.02 3.09 7.78
CA LEU A 186 -4.13 3.42 9.21
C LEU A 186 -5.03 4.65 9.48
N ALA A 187 -4.91 5.69 8.66
CA ALA A 187 -5.73 6.88 8.81
C ALA A 187 -7.22 6.59 8.51
N THR A 188 -7.48 5.73 7.53
CA THR A 188 -8.84 5.25 7.21
C THR A 188 -9.40 4.44 8.37
N GLN A 189 -8.66 3.46 8.89
CA GLN A 189 -9.07 2.67 10.06
C GLN A 189 -9.37 3.57 11.27
N ALA A 190 -8.54 4.58 11.52
CA ALA A 190 -8.77 5.54 12.60
C ALA A 190 -10.06 6.34 12.41
N ALA A 191 -10.38 6.73 11.16
CA ALA A 191 -11.60 7.46 10.81
C ALA A 191 -12.87 6.60 10.91
N LEU A 192 -12.75 5.30 10.61
CA LEU A 192 -13.87 4.36 10.54
C LEU A 192 -14.09 3.57 11.82
N ARG A 193 -13.29 3.80 12.87
CA ARG A 193 -13.44 3.12 14.15
C ARG A 193 -14.87 3.30 14.68
N ARG A 194 -15.59 2.17 14.85
CA ARG A 194 -17.01 2.09 15.28
C ARG A 194 -18.04 2.61 14.25
N ARG A 195 -17.66 2.77 12.99
CA ARG A 195 -18.62 2.99 11.89
C ARG A 195 -19.20 1.65 11.43
N PRO A 196 -20.45 1.62 10.95
CA PRO A 196 -21.03 0.41 10.38
C PRO A 196 -20.33 0.04 9.07
N ALA A 197 -20.12 -1.26 8.86
CA ALA A 197 -19.66 -1.80 7.59
C ALA A 197 -20.74 -1.64 6.50
N GLY A 198 -20.33 -1.54 5.24
CA GLY A 198 -21.23 -1.48 4.08
C GLY A 198 -21.81 -0.10 3.74
N ALA A 199 -21.61 0.90 4.60
CA ALA A 199 -21.99 2.30 4.35
C ALA A 199 -20.91 3.06 3.54
N LEU A 200 -20.53 2.50 2.38
CA LEU A 200 -19.32 2.89 1.62
C LEU A 200 -19.17 4.41 1.44
N ALA A 201 -20.16 5.09 0.86
CA ALA A 201 -20.05 6.53 0.60
C ALA A 201 -19.92 7.35 1.89
N ASP A 202 -20.70 7.04 2.92
CA ASP A 202 -20.66 7.74 4.21
C ASP A 202 -19.34 7.51 4.95
N ASN A 203 -18.79 6.31 4.83
CA ASN A 203 -17.50 5.95 5.40
C ASN A 203 -16.35 6.65 4.66
N VAL A 204 -16.35 6.67 3.33
CA VAL A 204 -15.37 7.44 2.56
C VAL A 204 -15.46 8.94 2.90
N TRP A 205 -16.67 9.47 3.07
CA TRP A 205 -16.84 10.85 3.56
C TRP A 205 -16.23 11.07 4.94
N ALA A 206 -16.43 10.12 5.85
CA ALA A 206 -15.85 10.17 7.19
C ALA A 206 -14.31 10.18 7.14
N ALA A 207 -13.72 9.32 6.30
CA ALA A 207 -12.29 9.26 6.09
C ALA A 207 -11.72 10.55 5.49
N LEU A 208 -12.35 11.11 4.45
CA LEU A 208 -11.96 12.42 3.92
C LEU A 208 -12.07 13.52 4.98
N GLY A 209 -13.09 13.48 5.84
CA GLY A 209 -13.25 14.44 6.93
C GLY A 209 -12.22 14.28 8.06
N PHE A 210 -11.67 13.07 8.22
CA PHE A 210 -10.51 12.83 9.07
C PHE A 210 -9.23 13.33 8.40
N PHE A 211 -9.04 13.08 7.11
CA PHE A 211 -7.87 13.55 6.36
C PHE A 211 -7.76 15.08 6.39
N GLU A 212 -8.88 15.77 6.19
CA GLU A 212 -9.01 17.23 6.27
C GLU A 212 -8.58 17.78 7.65
N ARG A 213 -9.09 17.19 8.74
CA ARG A 213 -9.03 17.83 10.07
C ARG A 213 -7.98 17.25 11.01
N LEU A 214 -7.67 15.97 10.86
CA LEU A 214 -6.91 15.20 11.84
C LEU A 214 -5.62 14.62 11.29
N LEU A 215 -5.38 14.62 9.97
CA LEU A 215 -4.14 14.05 9.42
C LEU A 215 -2.87 14.80 9.87
N VAL A 216 -2.93 16.13 9.91
CA VAL A 216 -1.80 16.98 10.32
C VAL A 216 -1.51 16.87 11.82
N PRO A 217 -2.48 17.07 12.74
CA PRO A 217 -2.18 17.13 14.17
C PRO A 217 -2.05 15.75 14.86
N ARG A 218 -2.42 14.66 14.19
CA ARG A 218 -2.54 13.35 14.84
C ARG A 218 -1.39 12.43 14.46
N ALA A 219 -0.63 11.98 15.46
CA ALA A 219 0.41 10.97 15.31
C ALA A 219 -0.21 9.60 15.05
N MET A 220 0.18 8.92 13.95
CA MET A 220 -0.23 7.55 13.65
C MET A 220 0.92 6.61 13.96
N LEU A 221 0.64 5.61 14.79
CA LEU A 221 1.59 4.60 15.20
C LEU A 221 1.31 3.30 14.43
N ASP A 222 2.36 2.57 14.09
CA ASP A 222 2.26 1.20 13.60
C ASP A 222 1.74 0.29 14.73
N PRO A 223 0.59 -0.39 14.56
CA PRO A 223 0.07 -1.33 15.56
C PRO A 223 1.04 -2.47 15.90
N ALA A 224 1.87 -2.90 14.95
CA ALA A 224 2.85 -3.95 15.16
C ALA A 224 4.09 -3.47 15.95
N ASN A 225 4.35 -2.16 15.96
CA ASN A 225 5.42 -1.56 16.74
C ASN A 225 5.21 -0.04 16.93
N ALA A 226 4.73 0.36 18.10
CA ALA A 226 4.40 1.76 18.40
C ALA A 226 5.60 2.73 18.33
N ALA A 227 6.85 2.25 18.32
CA ALA A 227 8.02 3.08 18.08
C ALA A 227 8.09 3.60 16.62
N ASN A 228 7.41 2.93 15.68
CA ASN A 228 7.25 3.42 14.33
C ASN A 228 6.07 4.40 14.27
N VAL A 229 6.37 5.69 14.36
CA VAL A 229 5.41 6.75 14.07
C VAL A 229 5.25 6.86 12.55
N VAL A 230 4.30 6.11 11.97
CA VAL A 230 4.01 6.06 10.53
C VAL A 230 3.69 7.44 9.96
N SER A 231 3.08 8.31 10.77
CA SER A 231 2.83 9.68 10.32
C SER A 231 4.09 10.50 10.05
N ASP A 232 5.28 10.07 10.49
CA ASP A 232 6.54 10.77 10.23
C ASP A 232 7.08 10.50 8.82
N GLU A 233 6.44 9.63 8.04
CA GLU A 233 6.78 9.46 6.61
C GLU A 233 6.47 10.71 5.76
N LEU A 234 5.65 11.62 6.28
CA LEU A 234 5.26 12.86 5.62
C LEU A 234 5.61 14.08 6.47
N THR A 235 6.16 15.09 5.81
CA THR A 235 6.32 16.42 6.40
C THR A 235 4.96 17.08 6.68
N ALA A 236 4.94 18.09 7.54
CA ALA A 236 3.73 18.87 7.81
C ALA A 236 3.14 19.51 6.53
N ALA A 237 4.00 19.94 5.59
CA ALA A 237 3.57 20.49 4.31
C ALA A 237 2.88 19.44 3.43
N GLN A 238 3.45 18.23 3.31
CA GLN A 238 2.83 17.12 2.57
C GLN A 238 1.49 16.70 3.18
N LYS A 239 1.41 16.57 4.52
CA LYS A 239 0.14 16.30 5.21
C LYS A 239 -0.90 17.38 4.92
N ARG A 240 -0.48 18.65 4.89
CA ARG A 240 -1.36 19.77 4.59
C ARG A 240 -1.89 19.76 3.15
N SER A 241 -1.07 19.37 2.18
CA SER A 241 -1.52 19.18 0.79
C SER A 241 -2.63 18.12 0.70
N ILE A 242 -2.49 17.00 1.41
CA ILE A 242 -3.53 15.95 1.48
C ILE A 242 -4.79 16.49 2.16
N ALA A 243 -4.65 17.20 3.27
CA ALA A 243 -5.77 17.79 4.00
C ALA A 243 -6.57 18.79 3.14
N LEU A 244 -5.88 19.63 2.35
CA LEU A 244 -6.51 20.57 1.41
C LEU A 244 -7.25 19.85 0.28
N ALA A 245 -6.66 18.79 -0.29
CA ALA A 245 -7.34 17.98 -1.30
C ALA A 245 -8.60 17.31 -0.73
N ALA A 246 -8.55 16.84 0.52
CA ALA A 246 -9.70 16.24 1.18
C ALA A 246 -10.80 17.27 1.46
N ALA A 247 -10.43 18.50 1.88
CA ALA A 247 -11.36 19.61 2.03
C ALA A 247 -12.04 19.97 0.69
N ALA A 248 -11.26 20.03 -0.39
CA ALA A 248 -11.77 20.30 -1.73
C ALA A 248 -12.77 19.23 -2.19
N ALA A 249 -12.47 17.93 -1.96
CA ALA A 249 -13.42 16.85 -2.21
C ALA A 249 -14.73 17.04 -1.43
N ARG A 250 -14.64 17.47 -0.17
CA ARG A 250 -15.78 17.65 0.75
C ARG A 250 -16.62 18.91 0.51
N SER A 251 -16.20 19.82 -0.37
CA SER A 251 -16.87 21.11 -0.63
C SER A 251 -18.20 21.02 -1.39
N GLY A 252 -18.92 19.90 -1.30
CA GLY A 252 -20.24 19.70 -1.93
C GLY A 252 -20.21 19.16 -3.36
N ARG A 253 -19.07 18.58 -3.79
CA ARG A 253 -18.92 18.02 -5.14
C ARG A 253 -19.65 16.68 -5.28
N PRO A 254 -20.20 16.36 -6.46
CA PRO A 254 -20.71 15.02 -6.73
C PRO A 254 -19.58 13.99 -6.76
N TRP A 255 -19.88 12.72 -6.47
CA TRP A 255 -18.85 11.66 -6.43
C TRP A 255 -18.07 11.51 -7.74
N SER A 256 -18.71 11.75 -8.89
CA SER A 256 -18.08 11.69 -10.22
C SER A 256 -17.01 12.74 -10.48
N GLU A 257 -16.93 13.74 -9.61
CA GLU A 257 -15.90 14.77 -9.61
C GLU A 257 -14.78 14.51 -8.59
N ILE A 258 -15.00 13.56 -7.68
CA ILE A 258 -14.07 13.21 -6.60
C ILE A 258 -13.24 12.00 -6.99
N VAL A 259 -13.89 10.99 -7.59
CA VAL A 259 -13.26 9.72 -7.99
C VAL A 259 -13.98 9.13 -9.20
N ARG A 260 -13.24 8.55 -10.13
CA ARG A 260 -13.74 8.01 -11.41
C ARG A 260 -13.26 6.58 -11.68
#